data_AF-R9JBI5-F1
#
_entry.id   AF-R9JBI5-F1
#
_cell.length_a   1.000
_cell.length_b   1.000
_cell.length_c   1.000
_cell.angle_alpha   90.00
_cell.angle_beta   90.00
_cell.angle_gamma   90.00
#
_symmetry.space_group_name_H-M   'P 1'
#
loop_
_entity.id
_entity.type
_entity.pdbx_description
1 polymer ?
#
loop_
_entity_poly.entity_id
_entity_poly.type
_entity_poly.pdbx_seq_one_letter_code
_entity_poly.pdbx_strand_id
1 'polypeptide(L)'
;MAENTGPPRSVEDIKALLETTEKGGFRNSIRNCLTVFQCDPLLSGAVAYNLLTDRTDILKPIGYKRTPDSPMTDTDMKYIRLYLEETYGLTSEKKIQDAAGLAAHQNSYHPVREYLNSLTWDGTERIRSCLRHFLGASEDDYTYQSLRLFLLGAIHRAFSPGCKFEIMLCLVGGQGAGKSTFFRLLAVKDEWFSDDLRKLDDDNVYRKLQGHWIIEMSEMIATANAKSIEEIKSFLSRQKEVYKIPYETHPADRPRQCVFGGTSNALDFLPLDRSGNRRFIPIQVCPEQAQIHILEDEAASRAYLSQVWAEAMEIYRSGRWKLTFSPEMVRYLKEHQR
;
A
#
# COMPACT_ATOMS: atom_id res chain seq x y z
N MET A 1 -9.34 13.96 18.28
CA MET A 1 -10.47 13.74 19.20
C MET A 1 -11.52 12.99 18.43
N ALA A 2 -11.66 11.69 18.68
CA ALA A 2 -12.70 10.88 18.07
C ALA A 2 -13.99 11.13 18.86
N GLU A 3 -14.92 11.89 18.31
CA GLU A 3 -16.28 11.91 18.85
C GLU A 3 -16.91 10.55 18.55
N ASN A 4 -17.08 9.81 19.63
CA ASN A 4 -17.87 8.62 19.83
C ASN A 4 -19.02 8.48 18.80
N THR A 5 -18.84 7.61 17.80
CA THR A 5 -19.95 7.10 17.00
C THR A 5 -20.80 6.24 17.94
N GLY A 6 -21.90 6.81 18.44
CA GLY A 6 -22.85 6.04 19.25
C GLY A 6 -23.31 4.78 18.50
N PRO A 7 -23.76 3.73 19.22
CA PRO A 7 -24.25 2.51 18.59
C PRO A 7 -25.35 2.82 17.56
N PRO A 8 -25.49 1.99 16.50
CA PRO A 8 -26.49 2.20 15.46
C PRO A 8 -27.87 2.36 16.10
N ARG A 9 -28.55 3.45 15.74
CA ARG A 9 -29.85 3.85 16.31
C ARG A 9 -30.99 3.36 15.42
N SER A 10 -32.20 3.26 15.95
CA SER A 10 -33.37 3.01 15.10
C SER A 10 -33.59 4.16 14.13
N VAL A 11 -34.25 3.90 13.00
CA VAL A 11 -34.56 4.95 12.00
C VAL A 11 -35.40 6.06 12.65
N GLU A 12 -36.31 5.71 13.55
CA GLU A 12 -37.16 6.63 14.31
C GLU A 12 -36.33 7.54 15.22
N ASP A 13 -35.36 6.97 15.95
CA ASP A 13 -34.45 7.75 16.80
C ASP A 13 -33.61 8.73 15.98
N ILE A 14 -33.16 8.31 14.79
CA ILE A 14 -32.36 9.16 13.90
C ILE A 14 -33.21 10.31 13.37
N LYS A 15 -34.45 10.03 12.96
CA LYS A 15 -35.41 11.06 12.51
C LYS A 15 -35.63 12.13 13.59
N ALA A 16 -35.67 11.76 14.87
CA ALA A 16 -35.79 12.71 15.97
C ALA A 16 -34.57 13.64 16.14
N LEU A 17 -33.41 13.28 15.60
CA LEU A 17 -32.18 14.10 15.62
C LEU A 17 -32.07 15.05 14.43
N LEU A 18 -32.88 14.86 13.39
CA LEU A 18 -32.77 15.64 12.16
C LEU A 18 -33.45 17.00 12.32
N GLU A 19 -32.77 18.05 11.85
CA GLU A 19 -33.38 19.38 11.77
C GLU A 19 -34.59 19.36 10.83
N THR A 20 -35.72 19.90 11.29
CA THR A 20 -36.95 19.99 10.50
C THR A 20 -37.05 21.33 9.76
N THR A 21 -37.93 21.36 8.79
CA THR A 21 -38.36 22.57 8.07
C THR A 21 -39.68 23.06 8.64
N GLU A 22 -40.02 24.32 8.37
CA GLU A 22 -41.32 24.91 8.74
C GLU A 22 -42.52 24.15 8.13
N LYS A 23 -42.30 23.41 7.04
CA LYS A 23 -43.31 22.61 6.33
C LYS A 23 -43.45 21.18 6.84
N GLY A 24 -42.78 20.81 7.95
CA GLY A 24 -42.88 19.49 8.58
C GLY A 24 -42.00 18.38 7.99
N GLY A 25 -41.25 18.65 6.92
CA GLY A 25 -40.23 17.72 6.38
C GLY A 25 -38.84 17.96 6.98
N PHE A 26 -37.87 17.08 6.70
CA PHE A 26 -36.50 17.26 7.15
C PHE A 26 -35.71 18.24 6.28
N ARG A 27 -34.87 19.06 6.92
CA ARG A 27 -34.02 20.01 6.23
C ARG A 27 -32.98 19.25 5.42
N ASN A 28 -32.88 19.57 4.14
CA ASN A 28 -31.79 19.11 3.30
C ASN A 28 -30.52 19.87 3.68
N SER A 29 -29.81 19.45 4.74
CA SER A 29 -28.55 20.03 5.21
C SER A 29 -27.44 18.99 5.20
N ILE A 30 -26.17 19.43 5.08
CA ILE A 30 -25.01 18.52 5.22
C ILE A 30 -25.05 17.85 6.59
N ARG A 31 -25.43 18.60 7.64
CA ARG A 31 -25.53 18.08 9.01
C ARG A 31 -26.51 16.91 9.11
N ASN A 32 -27.72 17.04 8.56
CA ASN A 32 -28.71 15.96 8.58
C ASN A 32 -28.24 14.74 7.80
N CYS A 33 -27.69 14.93 6.59
CA CYS A 33 -27.15 13.82 5.80
C CYS A 33 -26.00 13.12 6.55
N LEU A 34 -25.10 13.88 7.18
CA LEU A 34 -23.99 13.34 7.95
C LEU A 34 -24.47 12.57 9.18
N THR A 35 -25.49 13.07 9.89
CA THR A 35 -26.11 12.34 11.02
C THR A 35 -26.63 10.97 10.58
N VAL A 36 -27.25 10.87 9.40
CA VAL A 36 -27.68 9.59 8.83
C VAL A 36 -26.47 8.69 8.57
N PHE A 37 -25.44 9.15 7.84
CA PHE A 37 -24.23 8.34 7.61
C PHE A 37 -23.52 7.89 8.90
N GLN A 38 -23.66 8.64 10.00
CA GLN A 38 -23.02 8.31 11.28
C GLN A 38 -23.83 7.34 12.14
N CYS A 39 -25.16 7.44 12.12
CA CYS A 39 -26.04 6.76 13.09
C CYS A 39 -26.90 5.65 12.49
N ASP A 40 -27.13 5.68 11.17
CA ASP A 40 -28.00 4.76 10.47
C ASP A 40 -27.48 3.31 10.52
N PRO A 41 -28.34 2.30 10.81
CA PRO A 41 -27.90 0.91 10.89
C PRO A 41 -27.28 0.37 9.60
N LEU A 42 -27.72 0.85 8.44
CA LEU A 42 -27.22 0.43 7.14
C LEU A 42 -25.95 1.18 6.75
N LEU A 43 -25.89 2.49 7.01
CA LEU A 43 -24.81 3.36 6.51
C LEU A 43 -23.68 3.61 7.52
N SER A 44 -23.91 3.42 8.82
CA SER A 44 -22.91 3.70 9.86
C SER A 44 -21.67 2.82 9.70
N GLY A 45 -20.54 3.48 9.42
CA GLY A 45 -19.26 2.82 9.14
C GLY A 45 -19.24 2.02 7.83
N ALA A 46 -20.21 2.24 6.93
CA ALA A 46 -20.22 1.60 5.61
C ALA A 46 -19.26 2.30 4.64
N VAL A 47 -19.24 3.64 4.64
CA VAL A 47 -18.32 4.45 3.82
C VAL A 47 -17.03 4.72 4.59
N ALA A 48 -15.88 4.50 3.96
CA ALA A 48 -14.56 4.68 4.57
C ALA A 48 -13.53 5.21 3.58
N TYR A 49 -12.67 6.12 4.02
CA TYR A 49 -11.60 6.66 3.18
C TYR A 49 -10.34 5.80 3.28
N ASN A 50 -9.90 5.25 2.15
CA ASN A 50 -8.73 4.41 2.07
C ASN A 50 -7.48 5.25 1.82
N LEU A 51 -6.64 5.34 2.86
CA LEU A 51 -5.42 6.15 2.86
C LEU A 51 -4.33 5.65 1.92
N LEU A 52 -4.40 4.41 1.43
CA LEU A 52 -3.44 3.87 0.46
C LEU A 52 -3.82 4.26 -0.99
N THR A 53 -5.12 4.27 -1.30
CA THR A 53 -5.64 4.52 -2.65
C THR A 53 -6.14 5.94 -2.86
N ASP A 54 -6.30 6.74 -1.80
CA ASP A 54 -7.01 8.03 -1.76
C ASP A 54 -8.47 7.94 -2.28
N ARG A 55 -9.12 6.77 -2.16
CA ARG A 55 -10.50 6.54 -2.60
C ARG A 55 -11.43 6.28 -1.43
N THR A 56 -12.73 6.45 -1.67
CA THR A 56 -13.76 5.99 -0.73
C THR A 56 -14.14 4.56 -1.07
N ASP A 57 -14.15 3.69 -0.08
CA ASP A 57 -14.59 2.31 -0.18
C ASP A 57 -15.90 2.10 0.58
N ILE A 58 -16.58 1.01 0.26
CA ILE A 58 -17.77 0.54 0.97
C ILE A 58 -17.40 -0.75 1.69
N LEU A 59 -17.23 -0.68 3.01
CA LEU A 59 -16.75 -1.78 3.86
C LEU A 59 -17.87 -2.71 4.34
N LYS A 60 -19.13 -2.32 4.17
CA LYS A 60 -20.30 -3.08 4.61
C LYS A 60 -21.38 -3.09 3.53
N PRO A 61 -22.24 -4.14 3.48
CA PRO A 61 -23.38 -4.15 2.58
C PRO A 61 -24.32 -2.96 2.83
N ILE A 62 -24.67 -2.24 1.75
CA ILE A 62 -25.58 -1.08 1.79
C ILE A 62 -26.95 -1.39 1.16
N GLY A 63 -27.43 -2.63 1.32
CA GLY A 63 -28.79 -3.01 0.93
C GLY A 63 -28.96 -3.41 -0.54
N TYR A 64 -27.86 -3.50 -1.31
CA TYR A 64 -27.90 -4.04 -2.68
C TYR A 64 -26.61 -4.81 -3.01
N LYS A 65 -26.67 -5.64 -4.07
CA LYS A 65 -25.56 -6.52 -4.46
C LYS A 65 -24.44 -5.73 -5.14
N ARG A 66 -23.24 -5.81 -4.56
CA ARG A 66 -21.99 -5.23 -5.08
C ARG A 66 -20.92 -6.30 -5.24
N THR A 67 -19.89 -5.97 -6.00
CA THR A 67 -18.62 -6.71 -5.93
C THR A 67 -17.98 -6.44 -4.56
N PRO A 68 -17.59 -7.50 -3.81
CA PRO A 68 -16.84 -7.32 -2.57
C PRO A 68 -15.53 -6.56 -2.80
N ASP A 69 -15.04 -5.86 -1.78
CA ASP A 69 -13.73 -5.19 -1.76
C ASP A 69 -13.48 -4.18 -2.89
N SER A 70 -14.54 -3.73 -3.60
CA SER A 70 -14.41 -2.72 -4.64
C SER A 70 -14.61 -1.29 -4.09
N PRO A 71 -13.88 -0.30 -4.64
CA PRO A 71 -14.11 1.10 -4.33
C PRO A 71 -15.56 1.52 -4.55
N MET A 72 -15.98 2.59 -3.88
CA MET A 72 -17.29 3.20 -4.08
C MET A 72 -17.41 3.71 -5.52
N THR A 73 -18.55 3.42 -6.14
CA THR A 73 -18.88 3.79 -7.52
C THR A 73 -20.01 4.82 -7.56
N ASP A 74 -20.26 5.43 -8.73
CA ASP A 74 -21.43 6.31 -8.91
C ASP A 74 -22.75 5.57 -8.69
N THR A 75 -22.80 4.27 -9.00
CA THR A 75 -23.97 3.43 -8.76
C THR A 75 -24.25 3.28 -7.26
N ASP A 76 -23.20 3.12 -6.44
CA ASP A 76 -23.31 3.12 -4.98
C ASP A 76 -23.96 4.40 -4.47
N MET A 77 -23.46 5.53 -4.96
CA MET A 77 -23.98 6.84 -4.59
C MET A 77 -25.45 7.01 -5.00
N LYS A 78 -25.88 6.44 -6.13
CA LYS A 78 -27.31 6.45 -6.54
C LYS A 78 -28.19 5.65 -5.58
N TYR A 79 -27.78 4.45 -5.17
CA TYR A 79 -28.53 3.64 -4.21
C TYR A 79 -28.58 4.29 -2.83
N ILE A 80 -27.48 4.90 -2.37
CA ILE A 80 -27.44 5.66 -1.12
C ILE A 80 -28.43 6.83 -1.18
N ARG A 81 -28.46 7.59 -2.29
CA ARG A 81 -29.43 8.69 -2.45
C ARG A 81 -30.87 8.20 -2.42
N LEU A 82 -31.19 7.12 -3.14
CA LEU A 82 -32.52 6.52 -3.13
C LEU A 82 -32.94 6.14 -1.71
N TYR A 83 -32.05 5.48 -0.97
CA TYR A 83 -32.29 5.11 0.43
C TYR A 83 -32.55 6.32 1.34
N LEU A 84 -31.76 7.40 1.19
CA LEU A 84 -31.94 8.64 1.95
C LEU A 84 -33.25 9.36 1.60
N GLU A 85 -33.66 9.31 0.33
CA GLU A 85 -34.92 9.86 -0.15
C GLU A 85 -36.11 9.12 0.44
N GLU A 86 -36.15 7.79 0.30
CA GLU A 86 -37.27 6.96 0.75
C GLU A 86 -37.39 6.92 2.28
N THR A 87 -36.26 6.86 2.99
CA THR A 87 -36.25 6.67 4.45
C THR A 87 -36.34 7.99 5.20
N TYR A 88 -35.67 9.04 4.72
CA TYR A 88 -35.46 10.30 5.44
C TYR A 88 -35.93 11.54 4.67
N GLY A 89 -36.40 11.44 3.43
CA GLY A 89 -36.81 12.60 2.61
C GLY A 89 -35.67 13.55 2.26
N LEU A 90 -34.41 13.10 2.33
CA LEU A 90 -33.22 13.88 2.00
C LEU A 90 -32.86 13.64 0.52
N THR A 91 -32.88 14.68 -0.29
CA THR A 91 -32.81 14.61 -1.76
C THR A 91 -31.69 15.45 -2.38
N SER A 92 -31.02 16.30 -1.59
CA SER A 92 -29.97 17.19 -2.11
C SER A 92 -28.67 16.43 -2.42
N GLU A 93 -28.49 16.09 -3.71
CA GLU A 93 -27.33 15.35 -4.23
C GLU A 93 -25.98 15.88 -3.69
N LYS A 94 -25.74 17.19 -3.85
CA LYS A 94 -24.47 17.80 -3.40
C LYS A 94 -24.23 17.60 -1.90
N LYS A 95 -25.26 17.80 -1.07
CA LYS A 95 -25.14 17.70 0.39
C LYS A 95 -24.96 16.26 0.85
N ILE A 96 -25.58 15.31 0.16
CA ILE A 96 -25.40 13.88 0.40
C ILE A 96 -23.97 13.47 0.05
N GLN A 97 -23.44 13.94 -1.08
CA GLN A 97 -22.06 13.66 -1.49
C GLN A 97 -21.04 14.27 -0.51
N ASP A 98 -21.22 15.53 -0.11
CA ASP A 98 -20.38 16.19 0.90
C ASP A 98 -20.41 15.43 2.23
N ALA A 99 -21.60 15.00 2.68
CA ALA A 99 -21.76 14.23 3.92
C ALA A 99 -21.14 12.83 3.83
N ALA A 100 -21.27 12.14 2.70
CA ALA A 100 -20.63 10.85 2.46
C ALA A 100 -19.10 10.96 2.53
N GLY A 101 -18.53 12.01 1.92
CA GLY A 101 -17.10 12.30 1.99
C GLY A 101 -16.61 12.58 3.42
N LEU A 102 -17.37 13.37 4.19
CA LEU A 102 -17.07 13.63 5.60
C LEU A 102 -17.12 12.36 6.45
N ALA A 103 -18.15 11.52 6.27
CA ALA A 103 -18.28 10.25 6.97
C ALA A 103 -17.14 9.28 6.59
N ALA A 104 -16.81 9.18 5.30
CA ALA A 104 -15.69 8.38 4.82
C ALA A 104 -14.37 8.80 5.46
N HIS A 105 -14.08 10.11 5.51
CA HIS A 105 -12.87 10.63 6.15
C HIS A 105 -12.83 10.35 7.66
N GLN A 106 -13.96 10.36 8.36
CA GLN A 106 -14.02 9.99 9.77
C GLN A 106 -13.73 8.51 10.00
N ASN A 107 -14.11 7.67 9.03
CA ASN A 107 -13.84 6.23 9.01
C ASN A 107 -12.56 5.89 8.21
N SER A 108 -11.58 6.81 8.14
CA SER A 108 -10.36 6.56 7.38
C SER A 108 -9.61 5.34 7.89
N TYR A 109 -9.08 4.56 6.96
CA TYR A 109 -8.31 3.36 7.28
C TYR A 109 -7.14 3.19 6.30
N HIS A 110 -6.15 2.39 6.67
CA HIS A 110 -5.04 2.04 5.80
C HIS A 110 -4.89 0.52 5.74
N PRO A 111 -5.20 -0.12 4.61
CA PRO A 111 -5.34 -1.58 4.55
C PRO A 111 -4.03 -2.33 4.88
N VAL A 112 -2.88 -1.84 4.42
CA VAL A 112 -1.57 -2.43 4.79
C VAL A 112 -1.28 -2.28 6.29
N ARG A 113 -1.63 -1.15 6.93
CA ARG A 113 -1.39 -0.96 8.37
C ARG A 113 -2.27 -1.90 9.18
N GLU A 114 -3.53 -2.08 8.80
CA GLU A 114 -4.44 -3.02 9.45
C GLU A 114 -3.93 -4.46 9.32
N TYR A 115 -3.50 -4.86 8.12
CA TYR A 115 -2.85 -6.15 7.90
C TYR A 115 -1.64 -6.31 8.82
N LEU A 116 -0.66 -5.41 8.75
CA LEU A 116 0.57 -5.46 9.55
C LEU A 116 0.30 -5.48 11.06
N ASN A 117 -0.72 -4.75 11.52
CA ASN A 117 -1.09 -4.72 12.94
C ASN A 117 -1.81 -5.99 13.40
N SER A 118 -2.48 -6.71 12.50
CA SER A 118 -3.18 -7.96 12.83
C SER A 118 -2.26 -9.18 12.90
N LEU A 119 -1.03 -9.07 12.38
CA LEU A 119 -0.05 -10.16 12.40
C LEU A 119 0.42 -10.50 13.82
N THR A 120 0.55 -11.80 14.07
CA THR A 120 1.17 -12.36 15.28
C THR A 120 2.32 -13.27 14.86
N TRP A 121 3.53 -12.97 15.36
CA TRP A 121 4.71 -13.76 15.07
C TRP A 121 4.73 -15.03 15.90
N ASP A 122 5.07 -16.15 15.27
CA ASP A 122 5.15 -17.46 15.92
C ASP A 122 6.50 -17.75 16.60
N GLY A 123 7.43 -16.78 16.60
CA GLY A 123 8.74 -16.90 17.24
C GLY A 123 9.81 -17.58 16.38
N THR A 124 9.50 -18.01 15.16
CA THR A 124 10.47 -18.65 14.26
C THR A 124 11.07 -17.61 13.30
N GLU A 125 12.40 -17.48 13.31
CA GLU A 125 13.15 -16.63 12.37
C GLU A 125 13.02 -17.17 10.94
N ARG A 126 12.52 -16.34 10.03
CA ARG A 126 12.30 -16.65 8.62
C ARG A 126 12.92 -15.64 7.68
N ILE A 127 13.14 -14.39 8.09
CA ILE A 127 13.75 -13.36 7.22
C ILE A 127 15.12 -13.85 6.69
N ARG A 128 15.93 -14.50 7.53
CA ARG A 128 17.27 -15.00 7.17
C ARG A 128 17.28 -16.01 6.03
N SER A 129 16.34 -16.95 6.02
CA SER A 129 16.27 -18.02 5.04
C SER A 129 15.26 -17.73 3.93
N CYS A 130 14.45 -16.66 4.01
CA CYS A 130 13.36 -16.40 3.07
C CYS A 130 13.79 -16.38 1.59
N LEU A 131 14.87 -15.66 1.26
CA LEU A 131 15.36 -15.61 -0.13
C LEU A 131 16.03 -16.92 -0.55
N ARG A 132 16.63 -17.68 0.38
CA ARG A 132 17.13 -19.03 0.10
C ARG A 132 15.98 -19.99 -0.20
N HIS A 133 14.96 -19.96 0.64
CA HIS A 133 13.81 -20.86 0.60
C HIS A 133 13.11 -20.81 -0.76
N PHE A 134 12.80 -19.61 -1.25
CA PHE A 134 12.06 -19.42 -2.51
C PHE A 134 12.92 -19.20 -3.75
N LEU A 135 14.11 -18.61 -3.62
CA LEU A 135 14.90 -18.13 -4.77
C LEU A 135 16.32 -18.69 -4.79
N GLY A 136 16.72 -19.48 -3.78
CA GLY A 136 18.05 -20.07 -3.70
C GLY A 136 19.20 -19.09 -3.50
N ALA A 137 18.93 -17.89 -2.95
CA ALA A 137 19.97 -16.94 -2.55
C ALA A 137 20.87 -17.52 -1.44
N SER A 138 22.00 -16.86 -1.16
CA SER A 138 22.88 -17.23 -0.04
C SER A 138 22.23 -16.92 1.33
N GLU A 139 22.46 -17.77 2.34
CA GLU A 139 22.04 -17.51 3.73
C GLU A 139 23.12 -16.76 4.54
N ASP A 140 23.72 -15.74 3.92
CA ASP A 140 24.71 -14.89 4.59
C ASP A 140 24.07 -13.65 5.26
N ASP A 141 24.87 -12.92 6.05
CA ASP A 141 24.39 -11.72 6.73
C ASP A 141 24.00 -10.62 5.73
N TYR A 142 24.63 -10.56 4.55
CA TYR A 142 24.26 -9.58 3.54
C TYR A 142 22.86 -9.81 3.00
N THR A 143 22.52 -11.03 2.63
CA THR A 143 21.17 -11.38 2.14
C THR A 143 20.12 -11.15 3.23
N TYR A 144 20.40 -11.55 4.48
CA TYR A 144 19.52 -11.29 5.62
C TYR A 144 19.28 -9.80 5.85
N GLN A 145 20.34 -8.99 6.00
CA GLN A 145 20.21 -7.55 6.24
C GLN A 145 19.54 -6.83 5.07
N SER A 146 19.76 -7.30 3.84
CA SER A 146 19.15 -6.74 2.63
C SER A 146 17.63 -6.90 2.61
N LEU A 147 17.14 -8.12 2.85
CA LEU A 147 15.68 -8.35 2.94
C LEU A 147 15.10 -7.63 4.15
N ARG A 148 15.74 -7.75 5.33
CA ARG A 148 15.30 -7.08 6.55
C ARG A 148 15.15 -5.57 6.35
N LEU A 149 16.13 -4.91 5.72
CA LEU A 149 16.10 -3.48 5.46
C LEU A 149 14.97 -3.10 4.50
N PHE A 150 14.73 -3.90 3.47
CA PHE A 150 13.61 -3.71 2.55
C PHE A 150 12.26 -3.81 3.26
N LEU A 151 12.05 -4.86 4.07
CA LEU A 151 10.81 -5.07 4.84
C LEU A 151 10.57 -3.92 5.84
N LEU A 152 11.59 -3.52 6.60
CA LEU A 152 11.48 -2.39 7.54
C LEU A 152 11.19 -1.08 6.81
N GLY A 153 11.78 -0.86 5.63
CA GLY A 153 11.48 0.29 4.78
C GLY A 153 10.03 0.31 4.31
N ALA A 154 9.51 -0.85 3.90
CA ALA A 154 8.11 -1.02 3.48
C ALA A 154 7.13 -0.74 4.63
N ILE A 155 7.39 -1.30 5.81
CA ILE A 155 6.61 -1.03 7.02
C ILE A 155 6.65 0.47 7.33
N HIS A 156 7.84 1.07 7.38
CA HIS A 156 7.99 2.47 7.74
C HIS A 156 7.32 3.41 6.73
N ARG A 157 7.36 3.10 5.42
CA ARG A 157 6.64 3.85 4.37
C ARG A 157 5.13 3.80 4.55
N ALA A 158 4.58 2.66 4.98
CA ALA A 158 3.16 2.54 5.29
C ALA A 158 2.80 3.37 6.53
N PHE A 159 3.54 3.27 7.64
CA PHE A 159 3.23 3.97 8.92
C PHE A 159 3.62 5.45 8.95
N SER A 160 4.62 5.85 8.18
CA SER A 160 5.12 7.22 8.07
C SER A 160 5.29 7.61 6.59
N PRO A 161 4.18 7.83 5.86
CA PRO A 161 4.21 8.25 4.46
C PRO A 161 5.17 9.41 4.22
N GLY A 162 5.99 9.31 3.17
CA GLY A 162 6.98 10.32 2.84
C GLY A 162 8.27 10.30 3.67
N CYS A 163 8.46 9.29 4.53
CA CYS A 163 9.77 9.04 5.15
C CYS A 163 10.88 8.90 4.08
N LYS A 164 12.12 9.22 4.44
CA LYS A 164 13.25 9.01 3.53
C LYS A 164 13.58 7.52 3.49
N PHE A 165 13.30 6.89 2.36
CA PHE A 165 13.75 5.53 2.04
C PHE A 165 13.98 5.44 0.53
N GLU A 166 15.23 5.22 0.12
CA GLU A 166 15.69 5.31 -1.27
C GLU A 166 16.36 4.02 -1.76
N ILE A 167 16.13 2.92 -1.05
CA ILE A 167 16.74 1.62 -1.30
C ILE A 167 15.78 0.75 -2.13
N MET A 168 16.33 0.04 -3.10
CA MET A 168 15.66 -0.92 -3.95
C MET A 168 16.36 -2.28 -3.85
N LEU A 169 15.61 -3.30 -3.44
CA LEU A 169 16.08 -4.69 -3.41
C LEU A 169 16.05 -5.25 -4.84
N CYS A 170 17.19 -5.69 -5.37
CA CYS A 170 17.32 -6.14 -6.75
C CYS A 170 17.60 -7.64 -6.78
N LEU A 171 16.65 -8.45 -7.24
CA LEU A 171 16.80 -9.90 -7.39
C LEU A 171 17.39 -10.19 -8.78
N VAL A 172 18.53 -10.88 -8.83
CA VAL A 172 19.32 -11.07 -10.06
C VAL A 172 19.59 -12.55 -10.28
N GLY A 173 19.14 -13.09 -11.40
CA GLY A 173 19.37 -14.50 -11.74
C GLY A 173 18.51 -14.96 -12.91
N GLY A 174 18.57 -16.25 -13.25
CA GLY A 174 17.93 -16.81 -14.44
C GLY A 174 16.44 -16.48 -14.59
N GLN A 175 15.94 -16.51 -15.83
CA GLN A 175 14.52 -16.41 -16.12
C GLN A 175 13.77 -17.58 -15.46
N GLY A 176 12.53 -17.35 -15.03
CA GLY A 176 11.72 -18.39 -14.37
C GLY A 176 12.05 -18.65 -12.91
N ALA A 177 13.01 -17.92 -12.32
CA ALA A 177 13.40 -18.03 -10.92
C ALA A 177 12.33 -17.61 -9.88
N GLY A 178 11.14 -17.18 -10.30
CA GLY A 178 10.09 -16.71 -9.38
C GLY A 178 10.29 -15.29 -8.81
N LYS A 179 11.22 -14.48 -9.34
CA LYS A 179 11.57 -13.14 -8.81
C LYS A 179 10.38 -12.16 -8.75
N SER A 180 9.67 -11.96 -9.87
CA SER A 180 8.50 -11.08 -9.95
C SER A 180 7.36 -11.60 -9.08
N THR A 181 7.18 -12.92 -9.07
CA THR A 181 6.20 -13.59 -8.21
C THR A 181 6.52 -13.40 -6.73
N PHE A 182 7.79 -13.40 -6.34
CA PHE A 182 8.19 -13.10 -4.98
C PHE A 182 7.74 -11.71 -4.54
N PHE A 183 7.96 -10.67 -5.34
CA PHE A 183 7.46 -9.33 -5.01
C PHE A 183 5.93 -9.26 -5.00
N ARG A 184 5.25 -9.94 -5.94
CA ARG A 184 3.77 -10.03 -5.95
C ARG A 184 3.22 -10.65 -4.67
N LEU A 185 3.75 -11.80 -4.24
CA LEU A 185 3.28 -12.45 -3.01
C LEU A 185 3.72 -11.70 -1.75
N LEU A 186 4.90 -11.07 -1.77
CA LEU A 186 5.38 -10.24 -0.67
C LEU A 186 4.49 -9.02 -0.43
N ALA A 187 3.84 -8.50 -1.48
CA ALA A 187 2.84 -7.43 -1.36
C ALA A 187 1.54 -7.88 -0.69
N VAL A 188 1.39 -9.18 -0.37
CA VAL A 188 0.26 -9.80 0.36
C VAL A 188 -1.02 -9.87 -0.46
N LYS A 189 -1.47 -8.76 -1.02
CA LYS A 189 -2.58 -8.71 -1.98
C LYS A 189 -2.07 -8.25 -3.33
N ASP A 190 -2.57 -8.87 -4.39
CA ASP A 190 -2.17 -8.54 -5.76
C ASP A 190 -2.49 -7.06 -6.10
N GLU A 191 -3.52 -6.49 -5.47
CA GLU A 191 -3.88 -5.05 -5.57
C GLU A 191 -2.84 -4.10 -4.96
N TRP A 192 -1.99 -4.59 -4.05
CA TRP A 192 -0.92 -3.79 -3.43
C TRP A 192 0.41 -3.95 -4.18
N PHE A 193 0.41 -4.71 -5.29
CA PHE A 193 1.57 -4.93 -6.14
C PHE A 193 1.38 -4.25 -7.49
N SER A 194 2.46 -3.72 -8.07
CA SER A 194 2.47 -3.25 -9.45
C SER A 194 3.82 -3.48 -10.11
N ASP A 195 3.82 -3.88 -11.37
CA ASP A 195 5.00 -3.99 -12.24
C ASP A 195 4.90 -3.06 -13.47
N ASP A 196 3.88 -2.19 -13.53
CA ASP A 196 3.58 -1.34 -14.70
C ASP A 196 4.36 0.00 -14.70
N LEU A 197 5.37 0.13 -13.83
CA LEU A 197 6.22 1.33 -13.79
C LEU A 197 7.32 1.27 -14.86
N ARG A 198 6.94 1.65 -16.09
CA ARG A 198 7.85 1.61 -17.26
C ARG A 198 8.61 2.91 -17.54
N LYS A 199 8.07 4.06 -17.10
CA LYS A 199 8.60 5.40 -17.36
C LYS A 199 8.49 6.28 -16.11
N LEU A 200 9.58 6.92 -15.72
CA LEU A 200 9.69 7.72 -14.49
C LEU A 200 9.38 9.21 -14.69
N ASP A 201 9.39 9.65 -15.94
CA ASP A 201 9.10 11.00 -16.41
C ASP A 201 7.64 11.19 -16.83
N ASP A 202 6.80 10.17 -16.64
CA ASP A 202 5.36 10.22 -16.92
C ASP A 202 4.64 11.16 -15.96
N ASP A 203 3.90 12.13 -16.49
CA ASP A 203 3.07 13.06 -15.69
C ASP A 203 2.04 12.32 -14.83
N ASN A 204 1.67 11.09 -15.21
CA ASN A 204 0.76 10.21 -14.48
C ASN A 204 1.47 9.16 -13.62
N VAL A 205 2.79 9.29 -13.40
CA VAL A 205 3.56 8.34 -12.56
C VAL A 205 2.89 8.13 -11.21
N TYR A 206 2.33 9.17 -10.60
CA TYR A 206 1.62 9.06 -9.32
C TYR A 206 0.47 8.04 -9.37
N ARG A 207 -0.30 7.97 -10.46
CA ARG A 207 -1.40 6.99 -10.60
C ARG A 207 -0.90 5.55 -10.61
N LYS A 208 0.32 5.33 -11.07
CA LYS A 208 0.97 4.01 -11.04
C LYS A 208 1.48 3.67 -9.65
N LEU A 209 1.78 4.67 -8.81
CA LEU A 209 2.19 4.45 -7.42
C LEU A 209 1.01 4.30 -6.46
N GLN A 210 -0.06 5.06 -6.70
CA GLN A 210 -1.24 5.11 -5.84
C GLN A 210 -1.87 3.72 -5.69
N GLY A 211 -2.17 3.32 -4.45
CA GLY A 211 -2.75 2.01 -4.15
C GLY A 211 -1.75 0.87 -3.97
N HIS A 212 -0.51 1.02 -4.43
CA HIS A 212 0.48 -0.06 -4.39
C HIS A 212 1.48 0.14 -3.23
N TRP A 213 1.81 -0.95 -2.55
CA TRP A 213 2.79 -0.99 -1.46
C TRP A 213 4.18 -1.44 -1.95
N ILE A 214 4.22 -2.41 -2.88
CA ILE A 214 5.44 -2.89 -3.51
C ILE A 214 5.33 -2.70 -5.02
N ILE A 215 6.33 -2.05 -5.61
CA ILE A 215 6.39 -1.80 -7.05
C ILE A 215 7.63 -2.45 -7.62
N GLU A 216 7.46 -3.37 -8.55
CA GLU A 216 8.55 -3.99 -9.30
C GLU A 216 8.97 -3.09 -10.48
N MET A 217 10.29 -2.97 -10.67
CA MET A 217 10.92 -2.27 -11.79
C MET A 217 11.76 -3.27 -12.61
N SER A 218 11.09 -4.16 -13.34
CA SER A 218 11.70 -5.27 -14.08
C SER A 218 12.40 -4.83 -15.38
N GLU A 219 11.74 -4.03 -16.23
CA GLU A 219 12.29 -3.61 -17.54
C GLU A 219 13.33 -2.49 -17.45
N MET A 220 13.21 -1.61 -16.45
CA MET A 220 14.07 -0.44 -16.28
C MET A 220 15.50 -0.79 -15.89
N ILE A 221 15.66 -1.93 -15.21
CA ILE A 221 16.95 -2.46 -14.82
C ILE A 221 17.65 -3.16 -16.00
N ALA A 222 16.91 -3.89 -16.84
CA ALA A 222 17.47 -4.65 -17.95
C ALA A 222 18.06 -3.77 -19.07
N THR A 223 17.61 -2.51 -19.16
CA THR A 223 18.08 -1.52 -20.15
C THR A 223 18.94 -0.42 -19.53
N ALA A 224 19.37 -0.62 -18.29
CA ALA A 224 20.03 0.41 -17.49
C ALA A 224 21.38 0.83 -18.08
N ASN A 225 21.47 2.10 -18.46
CA ASN A 225 22.71 2.82 -18.71
C ASN A 225 22.95 3.86 -17.59
N ALA A 226 24.13 4.49 -17.58
CA ALA A 226 24.50 5.46 -16.55
C ALA A 226 23.47 6.59 -16.37
N LYS A 227 22.86 7.08 -17.46
CA LYS A 227 21.82 8.13 -17.39
C LYS A 227 20.55 7.62 -16.71
N SER A 228 20.03 6.48 -17.14
CA SER A 228 18.82 5.89 -16.57
C SER A 228 19.00 5.51 -15.09
N ILE A 229 20.20 5.11 -14.67
CA ILE A 229 20.50 4.82 -13.26
C ILE A 229 20.44 6.08 -12.42
N GLU A 230 20.95 7.22 -12.90
CA GLU A 230 20.80 8.50 -12.19
C GLU A 230 19.34 8.97 -12.11
N GLU A 231 18.55 8.72 -13.16
CA GLU A 231 17.10 8.97 -13.15
C GLU A 231 16.38 8.10 -12.11
N ILE A 232 16.68 6.80 -12.05
CA ILE A 232 16.16 5.87 -11.04
C ILE A 232 16.60 6.32 -9.64
N LYS A 233 17.88 6.65 -9.43
CA LYS A 233 18.39 7.15 -8.14
C LYS A 233 17.65 8.40 -7.69
N SER A 234 17.43 9.35 -8.60
CA SER A 234 16.65 10.57 -8.35
C SER A 234 15.21 10.22 -7.97
N PHE A 235 14.58 9.31 -8.71
CA PHE A 235 13.22 8.86 -8.46
C PHE A 235 13.07 8.15 -7.11
N LEU A 236 13.93 7.18 -6.79
CA LEU A 236 13.97 6.48 -5.49
C LEU A 236 14.18 7.47 -4.32
N SER A 237 14.93 8.55 -4.57
CA SER A 237 15.21 9.56 -3.55
C SER A 237 14.01 10.43 -3.16
N ARG A 238 12.96 10.51 -4.00
CA ARG A 238 11.79 11.34 -3.73
C ARG A 238 11.00 10.84 -2.51
N GLN A 239 10.50 11.79 -1.74
CA GLN A 239 9.64 11.53 -0.58
C GLN A 239 8.16 11.72 -0.90
N LYS A 240 7.85 12.50 -1.93
CA LYS A 240 6.50 12.85 -2.34
C LYS A 240 6.45 13.09 -3.83
N GLU A 241 5.27 12.94 -4.40
CA GLU A 241 4.90 13.34 -5.74
C GLU A 241 4.00 14.59 -5.64
N VAL A 242 4.19 15.56 -6.52
CA VAL A 242 3.24 16.68 -6.67
C VAL A 242 2.26 16.27 -7.76
N TYR A 243 1.01 15.99 -7.39
CA TYR A 243 0.01 15.51 -8.35
C TYR A 243 -1.34 16.18 -8.12
N LYS A 244 -2.05 16.44 -9.22
CA LYS A 244 -3.41 16.98 -9.23
C LYS A 244 -4.37 15.87 -9.63
N ILE A 245 -5.18 15.39 -8.69
CA ILE A 245 -6.25 14.44 -9.03
C ILE A 245 -7.28 15.18 -9.90
N PRO A 246 -7.88 14.54 -10.92
CA PRO A 246 -8.99 15.14 -11.65
C PRO A 246 -10.03 15.72 -10.70
N TYR A 247 -10.59 16.88 -11.06
CA TYR A 247 -11.60 17.62 -10.28
C TYR A 247 -11.09 18.34 -9.02
N GLU A 248 -9.86 18.09 -8.55
CA GLU A 248 -9.23 18.97 -7.55
C GLU A 248 -8.89 20.33 -8.18
N THR A 249 -8.93 21.40 -7.39
CA THR A 249 -8.57 22.75 -7.86
C THR A 249 -7.05 22.91 -8.00
N HIS A 250 -6.29 22.40 -7.05
CA HIS A 250 -4.84 22.59 -6.95
C HIS A 250 -4.10 21.25 -6.86
N PRO A 251 -2.89 21.14 -7.42
CA PRO A 251 -2.00 20.03 -7.13
C PRO A 251 -1.71 19.95 -5.63
N ALA A 252 -1.58 18.74 -5.11
CA ALA A 252 -1.24 18.48 -3.72
C ALA A 252 0.03 17.63 -3.62
N ASP A 253 0.71 17.78 -2.48
CA ASP A 253 1.80 16.89 -2.10
C ASP A 253 1.24 15.52 -1.72
N ARG A 254 1.70 14.48 -2.40
CA ARG A 254 1.31 13.09 -2.16
C ARG A 254 2.49 12.32 -1.58
N PRO A 255 2.53 12.08 -0.26
CA PRO A 255 3.66 11.42 0.38
C PRO A 255 3.74 9.96 -0.05
N ARG A 256 4.94 9.50 -0.44
CA ARG A 256 5.12 8.16 -0.97
C ARG A 256 5.02 7.09 0.12
N GLN A 257 4.19 6.08 -0.15
CA GLN A 257 3.86 4.96 0.74
C GLN A 257 4.42 3.61 0.24
N CYS A 258 4.96 3.56 -0.98
CA CYS A 258 5.49 2.35 -1.59
C CYS A 258 7.02 2.19 -1.45
N VAL A 259 7.48 0.96 -1.67
CA VAL A 259 8.89 0.60 -1.87
C VAL A 259 9.10 -0.08 -3.22
N PHE A 260 10.34 -0.11 -3.69
CA PHE A 260 10.68 -0.60 -5.02
C PHE A 260 11.49 -1.90 -4.96
N GLY A 261 11.04 -2.90 -5.70
CA GLY A 261 11.78 -4.12 -6.01
C GLY A 261 12.32 -4.05 -7.43
N GLY A 262 13.50 -4.58 -7.66
CA GLY A 262 14.10 -4.71 -8.97
C GLY A 262 14.28 -6.18 -9.33
N THR A 263 14.10 -6.53 -10.60
CA THR A 263 14.47 -7.87 -11.09
C THR A 263 15.33 -7.77 -12.33
N SER A 264 16.35 -8.60 -12.42
CA SER A 264 17.20 -8.69 -13.61
C SER A 264 17.57 -10.14 -13.92
N ASN A 265 17.80 -10.41 -15.20
CA ASN A 265 18.48 -11.64 -15.65
C ASN A 265 19.97 -11.41 -15.90
N ALA A 266 20.41 -10.14 -16.05
CA ALA A 266 21.79 -9.75 -16.28
C ALA A 266 22.51 -9.52 -14.95
N LEU A 267 23.63 -10.21 -14.74
CA LEU A 267 24.48 -10.05 -13.55
C LEU A 267 25.15 -8.67 -13.50
N ASP A 268 25.41 -8.09 -14.66
CA ASP A 268 26.04 -6.79 -14.90
C ASP A 268 25.03 -5.63 -15.09
N PHE A 269 23.82 -5.76 -14.54
CA PHE A 269 22.76 -4.76 -14.72
C PHE A 269 23.09 -3.36 -14.14
N LEU A 270 24.07 -3.27 -13.24
CA LEU A 270 24.50 -2.00 -12.68
C LEU A 270 25.81 -1.56 -13.33
N PRO A 271 25.84 -0.40 -14.01
CA PRO A 271 27.09 0.17 -14.48
C PRO A 271 27.98 0.53 -13.29
N LEU A 272 29.29 0.37 -13.48
CA LEU A 272 30.31 0.75 -12.51
C LEU A 272 30.23 2.27 -12.24
N ASP A 273 29.82 2.63 -11.02
CA ASP A 273 29.65 4.03 -10.60
C ASP A 273 30.75 4.43 -9.60
N ARG A 274 31.43 5.56 -9.86
CA ARG A 274 32.42 6.17 -8.97
C ARG A 274 31.83 6.63 -7.62
N SER A 275 30.55 6.98 -7.57
CA SER A 275 29.83 7.39 -6.35
C SER A 275 29.25 6.21 -5.55
N GLY A 276 29.16 5.03 -6.20
CA GLY A 276 28.62 3.78 -5.68
C GLY A 276 27.09 3.65 -5.83
N ASN A 277 26.62 2.46 -6.19
CA ASN A 277 25.20 2.16 -6.40
C ASN A 277 24.50 1.74 -5.09
N ARG A 278 24.72 2.49 -4.00
CA ARG A 278 24.22 2.15 -2.65
C ARG A 278 22.69 2.04 -2.51
N ARG A 279 21.94 2.60 -3.48
CA ARG A 279 20.48 2.56 -3.56
C ARG A 279 19.97 1.24 -4.13
N PHE A 280 20.83 0.48 -4.81
CA PHE A 280 20.52 -0.81 -5.41
C PHE A 280 21.18 -1.89 -4.56
N ILE A 281 20.40 -2.83 -4.06
CA ILE A 281 20.90 -3.95 -3.26
C ILE A 281 20.74 -5.23 -4.10
N PRO A 282 21.77 -5.61 -4.87
CA PRO A 282 21.73 -6.83 -5.68
C PRO A 282 21.81 -8.07 -4.80
N ILE A 283 20.88 -9.00 -4.99
CA ILE A 283 20.90 -10.35 -4.44
C ILE A 283 20.91 -11.34 -5.60
N GLN A 284 21.95 -12.17 -5.66
CA GLN A 284 22.02 -13.26 -6.62
C GLN A 284 21.05 -14.38 -6.21
N VAL A 285 20.27 -14.86 -7.16
CA VAL A 285 19.31 -15.95 -6.97
C VAL A 285 19.65 -17.12 -7.89
N CYS A 286 19.55 -18.33 -7.36
CA CYS A 286 19.90 -19.58 -8.03
C CYS A 286 18.74 -20.56 -7.87
N PRO A 287 17.83 -20.69 -8.86
CA PRO A 287 16.63 -21.53 -8.75
C PRO A 287 16.91 -22.98 -8.35
N GLU A 288 18.04 -23.54 -8.79
CA GLU A 288 18.47 -24.91 -8.49
C GLU A 288 18.78 -25.11 -7.01
N GLN A 289 19.01 -24.01 -6.29
CA GLN A 289 19.31 -23.98 -4.87
C GLN A 289 18.11 -23.57 -4.01
N ALA A 290 16.97 -23.22 -4.63
CA ALA A 290 15.73 -22.96 -3.92
C ALA A 290 15.21 -24.25 -3.29
N GLN A 291 14.62 -24.15 -2.10
CA GLN A 291 14.05 -25.31 -1.42
C GLN A 291 12.69 -25.68 -1.99
N ILE A 292 11.93 -24.67 -2.41
CA ILE A 292 10.62 -24.82 -3.03
C ILE A 292 10.39 -23.66 -4.00
N HIS A 293 9.78 -23.93 -5.14
CA HIS A 293 9.38 -22.85 -6.04
C HIS A 293 8.18 -22.10 -5.44
N ILE A 294 8.19 -20.77 -5.50
CA ILE A 294 7.17 -19.93 -4.84
C ILE A 294 5.72 -20.16 -5.33
N LEU A 295 5.55 -20.75 -6.51
CA LEU A 295 4.24 -21.13 -7.07
C LEU A 295 3.88 -22.62 -6.88
N GLU A 296 4.75 -23.41 -6.27
CA GLU A 296 4.48 -24.84 -6.04
C GLU A 296 3.28 -25.02 -5.10
N ASP A 297 3.24 -24.22 -4.04
CA ASP A 297 2.07 -24.05 -3.16
C ASP A 297 1.95 -22.56 -2.77
N GLU A 298 1.08 -21.83 -3.48
CA GLU A 298 0.89 -20.40 -3.24
C GLU A 298 0.30 -20.13 -1.85
N ALA A 299 -0.56 -21.02 -1.33
CA ALA A 299 -1.18 -20.85 -0.02
C ALA A 299 -0.13 -20.98 1.10
N ALA A 300 0.72 -22.01 1.02
CA ALA A 300 1.84 -22.19 1.94
C ALA A 300 2.85 -21.03 1.83
N SER A 301 3.14 -20.57 0.61
CA SER A 301 4.04 -19.44 0.38
C SER A 301 3.51 -18.14 1.00
N ARG A 302 2.22 -17.85 0.86
CA ARG A 302 1.56 -16.69 1.50
C ARG A 302 1.57 -16.79 3.03
N ALA A 303 1.38 -17.99 3.59
CA ALA A 303 1.47 -18.21 5.04
C ALA A 303 2.90 -17.98 5.56
N TYR A 304 3.91 -18.48 4.85
CA TYR A 304 5.32 -18.23 5.18
C TYR A 304 5.66 -16.74 5.13
N LEU A 305 5.30 -16.04 4.05
CA LEU A 305 5.55 -14.61 3.90
C LEU A 305 4.79 -13.76 4.93
N SER A 306 3.61 -14.20 5.37
CA SER A 306 2.90 -13.55 6.47
C SER A 306 3.67 -13.63 7.79
N GLN A 307 4.34 -14.75 8.07
CA GLN A 307 5.24 -14.86 9.23
C GLN A 307 6.54 -14.08 9.06
N VAL A 308 7.06 -13.92 7.84
CA VAL A 308 8.18 -13.01 7.54
C VAL A 308 7.80 -11.56 7.86
N TRP A 309 6.59 -11.14 7.48
CA TRP A 309 6.08 -9.81 7.86
C TRP A 309 5.85 -9.69 9.37
N ALA A 310 5.37 -10.75 10.03
CA ALA A 310 5.16 -10.75 11.47
C ALA A 310 6.49 -10.59 12.23
N GLU A 311 7.53 -11.31 11.83
CA GLU A 311 8.90 -11.15 12.36
C GLU A 311 9.40 -9.71 12.14
N ALA A 312 9.25 -9.18 10.93
CA ALA A 312 9.67 -7.81 10.61
C ALA A 312 8.92 -6.76 11.45
N MET A 313 7.64 -7.00 11.75
CA MET A 313 6.83 -6.15 12.61
C MET A 313 7.30 -6.18 14.07
N GLU A 314 7.72 -7.33 14.61
CA GLU A 314 8.31 -7.40 15.95
C GLU A 314 9.62 -6.61 16.03
N ILE A 315 10.48 -6.73 15.01
CA ILE A 315 11.69 -5.90 14.90
C ILE A 315 11.31 -4.41 14.84
N TYR A 316 10.30 -4.04 14.03
CA TYR A 316 9.86 -2.65 13.89
C TYR A 316 9.31 -2.09 15.21
N ARG A 317 8.46 -2.85 15.91
CA ARG A 317 7.85 -2.50 17.21
C ARG A 317 8.88 -2.35 18.33
N SER A 318 9.99 -3.10 18.27
CA SER A 318 11.08 -2.96 19.25
C SER A 318 11.72 -1.57 19.26
N GLY A 319 11.59 -0.80 18.17
CA GLY A 319 12.25 0.50 17.98
C GLY A 319 13.77 0.41 17.78
N ARG A 320 14.36 -0.78 17.82
CA ARG A 320 15.82 -1.01 17.71
C ARG A 320 16.22 -1.34 16.27
N TRP A 321 15.93 -0.43 15.35
CA TRP A 321 16.24 -0.60 13.93
C TRP A 321 16.75 0.71 13.31
N LYS A 322 17.36 0.59 12.14
CA LYS A 322 17.79 1.71 11.30
C LYS A 322 17.47 1.37 9.85
N LEU A 323 17.07 2.38 9.08
CA LEU A 323 16.81 2.24 7.64
C LEU A 323 18.08 2.49 6.79
N THR A 324 19.22 2.10 7.34
CA THR A 324 20.52 2.25 6.69
C THR A 324 21.38 1.05 7.04
N PHE A 325 22.18 0.59 6.09
CA PHE A 325 23.24 -0.38 6.37
C PHE A 325 24.27 0.16 7.37
N SER A 326 24.91 -0.77 8.08
CA SER A 326 26.09 -0.46 8.89
C SER A 326 27.25 -0.02 7.98
N PRO A 327 28.25 0.71 8.50
CA PRO A 327 29.43 1.08 7.71
C PRO A 327 30.14 -0.12 7.08
N GLU A 328 30.16 -1.27 7.77
CA GLU A 328 30.73 -2.52 7.28
C GLU A 328 29.93 -3.07 6.09
N MET A 329 28.60 -3.12 6.22
CA MET A 329 27.70 -3.56 5.16
C MET A 329 27.77 -2.65 3.92
N VAL A 330 27.96 -1.35 4.12
CA VAL A 330 28.17 -0.41 3.00
C VAL A 330 29.51 -0.67 2.28
N ARG A 331 30.57 -1.07 2.99
CA ARG A 331 31.84 -1.46 2.37
C ARG A 331 31.69 -2.77 1.60
N TYR A 332 31.07 -3.78 2.23
CA TYR A 332 30.77 -5.06 1.58
C TYR A 332 29.97 -4.86 0.28
N LEU A 333 28.90 -4.07 0.32
CA LEU A 333 28.09 -3.76 -0.86
C LEU A 333 28.93 -3.13 -1.98
N LYS A 334 29.83 -2.19 -1.65
CA LYS A 334 30.72 -1.56 -2.64
C LYS A 334 31.70 -2.53 -3.26
N GLU A 335 32.18 -3.52 -2.51
CA GLU A 335 33.06 -4.57 -3.01
C GLU A 335 32.29 -5.57 -3.87
N HIS A 336 31.08 -5.94 -3.47
CA HIS A 336 30.21 -6.87 -4.20
C HIS A 336 29.65 -6.27 -5.51
N GLN A 337 29.64 -4.94 -5.65
CA GLN A 337 29.20 -4.22 -6.85
C GLN A 337 30.35 -3.86 -7.81
N ARG A 338 31.61 -4.14 -7.45
CA ARG A 338 32.76 -4.00 -8.34
C ARG A 338 32.95 -5.26 -9.15
#